data_AF-A0A0F9B3P7-F1
#
_entry.id   AF-A0A0F9B3P7-F1
#
_cell.length_a   1.000
_cell.length_b   1.000
_cell.length_c   1.000
_cell.angle_alpha   90.00
_cell.angle_beta   90.00
_cell.angle_gamma   90.00
#
_symmetry.space_group_name_H-M   'P 1'
#
loop_
_entity.id
_entity.type
_entity.pdbx_description
1 polymer ?
#
loop_
_entity_poly.entity_id
_entity_poly.type
_entity_poly.pdbx_seq_one_letter_code
_entity_poly.pdbx_strand_id
1 'polypeptide(L)'
;MITIPLLAGSENAHQQFSMQLDNNYIDFVINYVSYLEQPAWTVDLYRDGTPLIYGAMLEPNANIIGGYQLGIGSMVFIGEEVTLDNLGIDNSLNWTP
;
A
#
# COMPACT_ATOMS: atom_id res chain seq x y z
N MET A 1 -5.75 1.23 -14.82
CA MET A 1 -5.80 1.43 -13.35
C MET A 1 -6.18 0.11 -12.72
N ILE A 2 -5.44 -0.33 -11.71
CA ILE A 2 -5.69 -1.57 -10.96
C ILE A 2 -5.81 -1.19 -9.48
N THR A 3 -6.88 -1.60 -8.82
CA THR A 3 -7.03 -1.42 -7.37
C THR A 3 -6.35 -2.57 -6.64
N ILE A 4 -5.50 -2.24 -5.68
CA ILE A 4 -4.80 -3.20 -4.83
C ILE A 4 -5.81 -3.72 -3.77
N PRO A 5 -5.95 -5.04 -3.58
CA PRO A 5 -6.96 -5.62 -2.69
C PRO A 5 -6.49 -5.52 -1.23
N LEU A 6 -6.85 -4.42 -0.58
CA LEU A 6 -6.57 -4.21 0.85
C LEU A 6 -7.73 -4.71 1.71
N LEU A 7 -7.41 -5.25 2.88
CA LEU A 7 -8.41 -5.77 3.84
C LEU A 7 -8.38 -4.96 5.14
N ALA A 8 -9.55 -4.55 5.61
CA ALA A 8 -9.72 -3.89 6.91
C ALA A 8 -9.72 -4.90 8.08
N GLY A 9 -9.63 -4.37 9.30
CA GLY A 9 -9.83 -5.12 10.54
C GLY A 9 -8.54 -5.63 11.17
N SER A 10 -8.60 -5.85 12.48
CA SER A 10 -7.47 -6.31 13.30
C SER A 10 -6.87 -7.65 12.86
N GLU A 11 -7.71 -8.54 12.34
CA GLU A 11 -7.31 -9.84 11.79
C GLU A 11 -6.47 -9.72 10.51
N ASN A 12 -6.57 -8.57 9.84
CA ASN A 12 -5.82 -8.23 8.63
C ASN A 12 -4.76 -7.14 8.90
N ALA A 13 -4.38 -6.90 10.17
CA ALA A 13 -3.35 -5.92 10.54
C ALA A 13 -1.96 -6.21 9.93
N HIS A 14 -1.77 -7.41 9.38
CA HIS A 14 -0.62 -7.80 8.60
C HIS A 14 -1.08 -8.61 7.38
N GLN A 15 -0.75 -8.15 6.17
CA GLN A 15 -1.16 -8.79 4.92
C GLN A 15 0.05 -8.98 4.03
N GLN A 16 0.11 -10.13 3.37
CA GLN A 16 1.14 -10.44 2.37
C GLN A 16 0.47 -11.04 1.15
N PHE A 17 0.74 -10.47 -0.02
CA PHE A 17 0.25 -10.96 -1.29
C PHE A 17 1.11 -10.43 -2.43
N SER A 18 0.97 -11.04 -3.60
CA SER A 18 1.73 -10.66 -4.79
C SER A 18 0.79 -10.39 -5.95
N MET A 19 1.15 -9.43 -6.80
CA MET A 19 0.34 -9.02 -7.95
C MET A 19 1.18 -8.72 -9.17
N GLN A 20 0.65 -9.05 -10.35
CA GLN A 20 1.19 -8.59 -11.62
C GLN A 20 0.69 -7.18 -11.93
N LEU A 21 1.61 -6.22 -12.02
CA LEU A 21 1.37 -4.82 -12.40
C LEU A 21 2.13 -4.53 -13.69
N ASP A 22 1.44 -4.74 -14.82
CA ASP A 22 2.05 -4.73 -16.16
C ASP A 22 3.23 -5.70 -16.24
N ASN A 23 4.46 -5.20 -16.42
CA ASN A 23 5.67 -6.02 -16.54
C ASN A 23 6.30 -6.34 -15.18
N ASN A 24 5.71 -5.86 -14.09
CA ASN A 24 6.27 -5.94 -12.74
C ASN A 24 5.48 -6.92 -11.89
N TYR A 25 6.09 -8.03 -11.49
CA TYR A 25 5.54 -8.85 -10.42
C TYR A 25 6.00 -8.28 -9.08
N ILE A 26 5.05 -7.75 -8.30
CA ILE A 26 5.33 -7.02 -7.06
C ILE A 26 4.75 -7.77 -5.88
N ASP A 27 5.58 -7.99 -4.86
CA ASP A 27 5.17 -8.49 -3.57
C ASP A 27 4.84 -7.30 -2.66
N PHE A 28 3.69 -7.38 -2.00
CA PHE A 28 3.19 -6.39 -1.06
C PHE A 28 3.25 -6.95 0.35
N VAL A 29 3.72 -6.14 1.30
CA VAL A 29 3.55 -6.38 2.72
C VAL A 29 2.87 -5.16 3.32
N ILE A 30 1.65 -5.34 3.81
CA ILE A 30 0.84 -4.28 4.41
C ILE A 30 0.86 -4.48 5.93
N ASN A 31 1.15 -3.42 6.68
CA ASN A 31 1.22 -3.46 8.15
C ASN A 31 0.42 -2.34 8.78
N TYR A 32 -0.29 -2.64 9.87
CA TYR A 32 -0.83 -1.63 10.76
C TYR A 32 0.17 -1.30 11.87
N VAL A 33 0.48 -0.02 12.04
CA VAL A 33 1.45 0.49 13.00
C VAL A 33 0.71 1.22 14.12
N SER A 34 0.46 0.51 15.23
CA SER A 34 -0.39 1.01 16.32
C SER A 34 0.32 1.83 17.40
N TYR A 35 1.66 1.83 17.42
CA TYR A 35 2.46 2.47 18.48
C TYR A 35 2.85 3.93 18.17
N LEU A 36 2.40 4.47 17.04
CA LEU A 36 2.57 5.89 16.70
C LEU A 36 1.54 6.73 17.46
N GLU A 37 1.81 8.03 17.62
CA GLU A 37 0.81 8.97 18.17
C GLU A 37 -0.49 8.97 17.35
N GLN A 38 -0.35 8.76 16.04
CA GLN A 38 -1.44 8.53 15.11
C GLN A 38 -1.17 7.18 14.42
N PRO A 39 -1.94 6.13 14.72
CA PRO A 39 -1.78 4.85 14.06
C PRO A 39 -1.93 4.97 12.54
N ALA A 40 -1.16 4.19 11.80
CA ALA A 40 -1.11 4.27 10.34
C ALA A 40 -1.02 2.89 9.71
N TRP A 41 -1.36 2.81 8.42
CA TRP A 41 -1.03 1.66 7.60
C TRP A 41 0.19 1.96 6.73
N THR A 42 1.07 0.98 6.59
CA THR A 42 2.26 1.08 5.74
C THR A 42 2.32 -0.05 4.74
N VAL A 43 3.07 0.17 3.65
CA VAL A 43 3.37 -0.83 2.64
C VAL A 43 4.87 -0.94 2.41
N ASP A 44 5.35 -2.18 2.40
CA ASP A 44 6.62 -2.55 1.78
C ASP A 44 6.33 -3.15 0.40
N LEU A 45 7.22 -2.87 -0.56
CA LEU A 45 7.16 -3.48 -1.90
C LEU A 45 8.46 -4.18 -2.21
N TYR A 46 8.36 -5.36 -2.82
CA TYR A 46 9.50 -6.11 -3.31
C TYR A 46 9.27 -6.52 -4.77
N ARG A 47 10.36 -6.72 -5.49
CA ARG A 47 10.39 -7.38 -6.80
C ARG A 47 11.47 -8.43 -6.78
N ASP A 48 11.11 -9.68 -7.05
CA ASP A 48 12.03 -10.82 -7.06
C ASP A 48 12.85 -10.91 -5.75
N GLY A 49 12.19 -10.68 -4.61
CA GLY A 49 12.82 -10.64 -3.28
C GLY A 49 13.71 -9.41 -3.01
N THR A 50 13.89 -8.51 -3.97
CA THR A 50 14.62 -7.25 -3.78
C THR A 50 13.67 -6.16 -3.33
N PRO A 51 13.96 -5.44 -2.24
CA PRO A 51 13.10 -4.35 -1.79
C PRO A 51 13.12 -3.17 -2.75
N LEU A 52 11.93 -2.64 -3.03
CA LEU A 52 11.73 -1.39 -3.76
C LEU A 52 11.49 -0.23 -2.78
N ILE A 53 10.62 -0.44 -1.78
CA ILE A 53 10.35 0.51 -0.69
C ILE A 53 10.10 -0.25 0.61
N TYR A 54 10.33 0.44 1.73
CA TYR A 54 9.97 -0.02 3.07
C TYR A 54 9.15 1.05 3.79
N GLY A 55 8.05 0.64 4.39
CA GLY A 55 7.28 1.42 5.34
C GLY A 55 6.63 2.67 4.76
N ALA A 56 6.31 2.68 3.45
CA ALA A 56 5.62 3.84 2.88
C ALA A 56 4.20 3.94 3.48
N MET A 57 3.88 5.08 4.07
CA MET A 57 2.58 5.32 4.69
C MET A 57 1.49 5.42 3.62
N LEU A 58 0.33 4.81 3.89
CA LEU A 58 -0.88 4.94 3.08
C LEU A 58 -1.56 6.28 3.40
N GLU A 59 -0.92 7.36 2.96
CA GLU A 59 -1.40 8.73 3.13
C GLU A 59 -2.52 9.04 2.13
N PRO A 60 -3.72 9.47 2.57
CA PRO A 60 -4.81 9.77 1.67
C PRO A 60 -4.47 10.84 0.63
N ASN A 61 -4.91 10.58 -0.60
CA ASN A 61 -4.74 11.45 -1.76
C ASN A 61 -3.27 11.69 -2.16
N ALA A 62 -2.36 10.78 -1.79
CA ALA A 62 -0.94 10.86 -2.11
C ALA A 62 -0.50 9.75 -3.06
N ASN A 63 0.47 10.07 -3.94
CA ASN A 63 1.26 9.05 -4.64
C ASN A 63 2.36 8.55 -3.70
N ILE A 64 2.13 7.39 -3.09
CA ILE A 64 2.98 6.83 -2.03
C ILE A 64 4.37 6.41 -2.53
N ILE A 65 4.54 6.23 -3.84
CA ILE A 65 5.83 5.87 -4.46
C ILE A 65 6.47 7.00 -5.27
N GLY A 66 5.86 8.18 -5.32
CA GLY A 66 6.25 9.26 -6.25
C GLY A 66 7.68 9.77 -6.06
N GLY A 67 8.20 9.72 -4.82
CA GLY A 67 9.57 10.16 -4.50
C GLY A 67 10.67 9.15 -4.83
N TYR A 68 10.34 7.90 -5.13
CA TYR A 68 11.32 6.80 -5.21
C TYR A 68 11.77 6.46 -6.63
N GLN A 69 11.12 7.02 -7.66
CA GLN A 69 11.49 6.83 -9.08
C GLN A 69 11.67 5.35 -9.48
N LEU A 70 10.80 4.47 -9.00
CA LEU A 70 10.94 3.00 -9.11
C LEU A 70 10.75 2.44 -10.53
N GLY A 71 10.23 3.24 -11.46
CA GLY A 71 9.92 2.80 -12.82
C GLY A 71 8.79 1.76 -12.90
N ILE A 72 7.91 1.69 -11.89
CA ILE A 72 6.75 0.79 -11.84
C ILE A 72 5.43 1.49 -12.06
N GLY A 73 5.45 2.75 -12.50
CA GLY A 73 4.27 3.60 -12.58
C GLY A 73 3.99 4.35 -11.28
N SER A 74 2.71 4.56 -10.98
CA SER A 74 2.22 5.36 -9.85
C SER A 74 1.31 4.52 -8.95
N MET A 75 1.39 4.75 -7.64
CA MET A 75 0.48 4.16 -6.67
C MET A 75 -0.14 5.29 -5.84
N VAL A 76 -1.40 5.60 -6.11
CA VAL A 76 -2.13 6.67 -5.44
C VAL A 76 -3.10 6.06 -4.45
N PHE A 77 -2.95 6.41 -3.17
CA PHE A 77 -3.93 6.07 -2.15
C PHE A 77 -4.98 7.17 -2.12
N ILE A 78 -6.26 6.82 -2.27
CA ILE A 78 -7.37 7.78 -2.44
C ILE A 78 -8.46 7.44 -1.43
N GLY A 79 -9.08 8.46 -0.84
CA GLY A 79 -10.25 8.30 0.03
C GLY A 79 -10.12 9.07 1.34
N GLU A 80 -10.80 8.56 2.35
CA GLU A 80 -10.78 9.10 3.71
C GLU A 80 -9.49 8.74 4.46
N GLU A 81 -9.27 9.41 5.60
CA GLU A 81 -8.23 9.04 6.55
C GLU A 81 -8.33 7.57 6.93
N VAL A 82 -7.19 6.89 6.90
CA VAL A 82 -7.15 5.45 7.10
C VAL A 82 -7.22 5.11 8.59
N THR A 83 -8.08 4.16 8.93
CA THR A 83 -8.22 3.58 10.26
C THR A 83 -8.01 2.07 10.17
N LEU A 84 -7.97 1.39 11.31
CA LEU A 84 -7.91 -0.07 11.34
C LEU A 84 -9.10 -0.70 10.60
N ASP A 85 -10.29 -0.07 10.67
CA ASP A 85 -11.56 -0.68 10.28
C ASP A 85 -12.05 -0.26 8.88
N ASN A 86 -11.40 0.69 8.22
CA ASN A 86 -11.84 1.20 6.91
C ASN A 86 -10.88 0.97 5.73
N LEU A 87 -9.74 0.27 5.95
CA LEU A 87 -8.76 0.01 4.90
C LEU A 87 -9.39 -0.77 3.73
N GLY A 88 -9.33 -0.22 2.51
CA GLY A 88 -9.92 -0.86 1.33
C GLY A 88 -11.45 -0.73 1.22
N ILE A 89 -12.10 -0.05 2.18
CA ILE A 89 -13.55 0.21 2.19
C ILE A 89 -13.82 1.67 1.82
N ASP A 90 -13.36 2.60 2.66
CA ASP A 90 -13.53 4.06 2.48
C ASP A 90 -12.29 4.71 1.82
N ASN A 91 -11.26 3.90 1.60
CA ASN A 91 -10.03 4.27 0.91
C ASN A 91 -9.57 3.13 0.00
N SER A 92 -8.74 3.46 -0.99
CA SER A 92 -8.26 2.50 -1.98
C SER A 92 -6.86 2.86 -2.47
N LEU A 93 -5.99 1.87 -2.56
CA LEU A 93 -4.69 2.00 -3.22
C LEU A 93 -4.84 1.64 -4.70
N ASN A 94 -4.59 2.59 -5.58
CA ASN A 94 -4.78 2.43 -7.01
C ASN A 94 -3.45 2.58 -7.75
N TRP A 95 -3.16 1.60 -8.59
CA TRP A 95 -1.99 1.58 -9.44
C TRP A 95 -2.32 2.01 -10.87
N THR A 96 -1.44 2.79 -11.48
CA THR A 96 -1.43 3.09 -12.92
C THR A 96 -0.02 2.92 -13.50
N PRO A 97 0.13 2.51 -14.76
CA PRO A 97 1.41 2.46 -15.44
C PRO A 97 2.16 3.79 -15.44
#